data_AF-A0A9R0EQQ9-F1
#
_entry.id   AF-A0A9R0EQQ9-F1
#
_cell.length_a   1.000
_cell.length_b   1.000
_cell.length_c   1.000
_cell.angle_alpha   90.00
_cell.angle_beta   90.00
_cell.angle_gamma   90.00
#
_symmetry.space_group_name_H-M   'P 1'
#
loop_
_entity.id
_entity.type
_entity.pdbx_description
1 polymer ?
#
loop_
_entity_poly.entity_id
_entity_poly.type
_entity_poly.pdbx_seq_one_letter_code
_entity_poly.pdbx_strand_id
1 'polypeptide(L)'
;MPAARGVKRAASKSSAATASTAAKNKKKRGAIQWEIPSAPKKRGRVLACGQGDVGQLGLGEDVVETSKFKYVTALGDKIVDVYAGGMHTIALDSSGKVWTFGCNDEGALGRATSGESEEGTPGAVRLPAPAVAIAAGDSHSAALLNSGDVYAWGAFRDSHGSMGLVVRGREGKSCREPVHVDIGETAVAIASGGDHLVILSASGGVYTMGCGEQGQLGRLSQRSASRDARQGFSALLVPSKVTLKAGGARIWAGYHATFVLDNNDKMLAWGLNNYGQLGITGEKRKTAIFSPTECDAFTSQQCGWVRVACGQHHSLALDNNGQVYAIGRCEYGRLGLGDRAGDAEVLEPIPALQNKKVISIAAGTSNSFAVTDSGSVVSWGMGSEGQLGTGACNDAAEPTAAVTPALADRTPLHVSAGGQHTVLLVEDPTAQKEASPPPESETSEQKGDSQSAESEEEEPRPAKRPKNEQEGEISSTSSAQPSDVGEEAKPQKVNGDEKKETPMEVDETDTPQQKEEDAETETKSADEQTDTEQTEPENTQTEDSKPETTDTSSQETTDSDTKSQEPDKTDVEMSEERTEVNGTPEVAEPKTVDVIPTANPLTTTA
;
A
#
# COMPACT_ATOMS: atom_id res chain seq x y z
N MET A 1 45.84 64.67 5.12
CA MET A 1 47.11 64.77 5.88
C MET A 1 46.79 64.69 7.37
N PRO A 2 47.54 63.96 8.19
CA PRO A 2 47.73 62.50 8.08
C PRO A 2 47.27 61.75 9.36
N ALA A 3 46.94 60.47 9.25
CA ALA A 3 46.77 59.57 10.40
C ALA A 3 47.83 58.45 10.31
N ALA A 4 48.65 58.29 11.35
CA ALA A 4 49.82 57.43 11.32
C ALA A 4 49.54 55.99 11.79
N ARG A 5 50.36 55.04 11.29
CA ARG A 5 50.25 53.59 11.50
C ARG A 5 50.26 53.20 12.99
N GLY A 6 49.31 52.34 13.39
CA GLY A 6 49.34 51.64 14.68
C GLY A 6 50.48 50.61 14.75
N VAL A 7 51.10 50.47 15.93
CA VAL A 7 52.24 49.58 16.17
C VAL A 7 51.78 48.20 16.67
N LYS A 8 52.33 47.12 16.09
CA LYS A 8 52.12 45.75 16.59
C LYS A 8 52.75 45.58 17.98
N ARG A 9 51.95 45.19 18.99
CA ARG A 9 52.48 44.63 20.24
C ARG A 9 52.58 43.11 20.13
N ALA A 10 53.75 42.56 20.43
CA ALA A 10 53.91 41.12 20.66
C ALA A 10 53.55 40.79 22.11
N ALA A 11 52.84 39.69 22.34
CA ALA A 11 52.57 39.18 23.69
C ALA A 11 53.69 38.24 24.15
N SER A 12 54.16 38.41 25.38
CA SER A 12 55.14 37.53 26.01
C SER A 12 54.49 36.23 26.52
N LYS A 13 55.28 35.15 26.58
CA LYS A 13 54.85 33.86 27.12
C LYS A 13 54.63 33.95 28.63
N SER A 14 53.55 33.34 29.14
CA SER A 14 53.41 32.93 30.53
C SER A 14 53.52 31.40 30.65
N SER A 15 53.68 30.89 31.88
CA SER A 15 54.08 29.51 32.18
C SER A 15 52.99 28.47 31.90
N ALA A 16 53.42 27.26 31.52
CA ALA A 16 52.55 26.10 31.40
C ALA A 16 52.08 25.60 32.78
N ALA A 17 50.81 25.20 32.86
CA ALA A 17 50.25 24.41 33.96
C ALA A 17 49.71 23.09 33.40
N THR A 18 50.08 21.97 34.01
CA THR A 18 49.88 20.64 33.43
C THR A 18 48.47 20.11 33.67
N ALA A 19 47.54 20.43 32.76
CA ALA A 19 46.20 19.82 32.74
C ALA A 19 46.22 18.50 31.96
N SER A 20 45.86 17.39 32.60
CA SER A 20 45.83 16.07 31.95
C SER A 20 44.69 15.98 30.93
N THR A 21 45.03 15.93 29.64
CA THR A 21 44.08 15.69 28.56
C THR A 21 43.62 14.23 28.56
N ALA A 22 42.63 13.94 29.39
CA ALA A 22 41.86 12.70 29.32
C ALA A 22 41.17 12.63 27.94
N ALA A 23 41.80 11.93 27.00
CA ALA A 23 41.32 11.80 25.63
C ALA A 23 39.96 11.08 25.65
N LYS A 24 38.87 11.86 25.50
CA LYS A 24 37.52 11.31 25.34
C LYS A 24 37.48 10.51 24.04
N ASN A 25 37.73 9.22 24.17
CA ASN A 25 37.78 8.27 23.09
C ASN A 25 36.36 8.09 22.53
N LYS A 26 35.95 9.01 21.64
CA LYS A 26 34.74 8.85 20.84
C LYS A 26 34.93 7.61 19.98
N LYS A 27 34.49 6.45 20.49
CA LYS A 27 34.14 5.31 19.64
C LYS A 27 33.26 5.88 18.53
N LYS A 28 33.76 5.89 17.30
CA LYS A 28 32.86 5.96 16.15
C LYS A 28 31.96 4.73 16.30
N ARG A 29 30.67 4.93 16.61
CA ARG A 29 29.67 3.90 16.29
C ARG A 29 29.90 3.59 14.80
N GLY A 30 30.04 2.31 14.46
CA GLY A 30 30.06 1.91 13.05
C GLY A 30 28.80 2.43 12.37
N ALA A 31 28.90 2.80 11.10
CA ALA A 31 27.68 3.01 10.32
C ALA A 31 26.91 1.68 10.34
N ILE A 32 25.63 1.73 10.72
CA ILE A 32 24.75 0.56 10.66
C ILE A 32 24.62 0.18 9.18
N GLN A 33 24.77 -1.10 8.90
CA GLN A 33 24.52 -1.68 7.58
C GLN A 33 23.51 -2.79 7.77
N TRP A 34 22.35 -2.64 7.14
CA TRP A 34 21.32 -3.67 7.06
C TRP A 34 21.62 -4.60 5.88
N GLU A 35 21.36 -5.89 6.06
CA GLU A 35 21.49 -6.90 5.00
C GLU A 35 20.18 -7.01 4.20
N ILE A 36 20.28 -7.51 2.96
CA ILE A 36 19.11 -7.77 2.10
C ILE A 36 18.30 -8.91 2.73
N PRO A 37 16.97 -8.76 2.91
CA PRO A 37 16.15 -9.80 3.56
C PRO A 37 16.04 -11.05 2.68
N SER A 38 16.00 -12.22 3.31
CA SER A 38 15.53 -13.43 2.66
C SER A 38 14.01 -13.38 2.51
N ALA A 39 13.48 -13.86 1.37
CA ALA A 39 12.03 -14.07 1.20
C ALA A 39 11.43 -14.89 2.37
N PRO A 40 10.15 -14.67 2.73
CA PRO A 40 9.49 -15.47 3.76
C PRO A 40 9.55 -16.98 3.44
N LYS A 41 9.84 -17.80 4.45
CA LYS A 41 10.10 -19.24 4.25
C LYS A 41 8.86 -20.12 4.31
N LYS A 42 7.80 -19.67 5.00
CA LYS A 42 6.54 -20.43 5.13
C LYS A 42 5.74 -20.36 3.84
N ARG A 43 5.35 -21.53 3.32
CA ARG A 43 4.55 -21.66 2.09
C ARG A 43 3.08 -21.87 2.41
N GLY A 44 2.21 -21.36 1.55
CA GLY A 44 0.78 -21.36 1.79
C GLY A 44 -0.07 -21.10 0.54
N ARG A 45 -1.38 -21.15 0.77
CA ARG A 45 -2.44 -20.87 -0.19
C ARG A 45 -3.05 -19.51 0.12
N VAL A 46 -3.45 -18.78 -0.92
CA VAL A 46 -4.15 -17.48 -0.77
C VAL A 46 -5.65 -17.70 -0.80
N LEU A 47 -6.36 -16.94 0.04
CA LEU A 47 -7.80 -16.78 0.00
C LEU A 47 -8.14 -15.30 -0.18
N ALA A 48 -9.29 -15.02 -0.79
CA ALA A 48 -9.82 -13.67 -0.98
C ALA A 48 -11.30 -13.56 -0.55
N CYS A 49 -11.71 -12.36 -0.13
CA CYS A 49 -13.09 -11.93 0.04
C CYS A 49 -13.24 -10.41 -0.19
N GLY A 50 -14.47 -9.93 -0.30
CA GLY A 50 -14.81 -8.56 -0.69
C GLY A 50 -15.40 -8.47 -2.09
N GLN A 51 -15.30 -7.29 -2.71
CA GLN A 51 -15.64 -7.09 -4.13
C GLN A 51 -14.57 -7.64 -5.07
N GLY A 52 -14.99 -7.93 -6.29
CA GLY A 52 -14.24 -8.57 -7.36
C GLY A 52 -14.57 -8.04 -8.76
N ASP A 53 -15.27 -6.90 -8.88
CA ASP A 53 -15.75 -6.33 -10.16
C ASP A 53 -14.68 -6.16 -11.24
N VAL A 54 -13.42 -5.89 -10.83
CA VAL A 54 -12.27 -5.75 -11.73
C VAL A 54 -11.27 -6.89 -11.54
N GLY A 55 -11.75 -8.05 -11.09
CA GLY A 55 -10.98 -9.29 -10.96
C GLY A 55 -10.06 -9.38 -9.73
N GLN A 56 -10.11 -8.40 -8.80
CA GLN A 56 -9.16 -8.27 -7.68
C GLN A 56 -9.17 -9.46 -6.69
N LEU A 57 -10.21 -10.29 -6.71
CA LEU A 57 -10.30 -11.54 -5.94
C LEU A 57 -9.49 -12.70 -6.54
N GLY A 58 -9.22 -12.70 -7.85
CA GLY A 58 -8.48 -13.79 -8.53
C GLY A 58 -9.28 -15.09 -8.72
N LEU A 59 -10.61 -15.02 -8.64
CA LEU A 59 -11.52 -16.17 -8.59
C LEU A 59 -12.20 -16.51 -9.92
N GLY A 60 -11.85 -15.81 -11.01
CA GLY A 60 -12.54 -15.87 -12.30
C GLY A 60 -13.69 -14.86 -12.41
N GLU A 61 -14.11 -14.57 -13.65
CA GLU A 61 -15.10 -13.53 -13.99
C GLU A 61 -16.49 -13.80 -13.40
N ASP A 62 -16.86 -15.06 -13.16
CA ASP A 62 -18.15 -15.46 -12.56
C ASP A 62 -18.30 -15.03 -11.07
N VAL A 63 -17.26 -14.48 -10.43
CA VAL A 63 -17.23 -14.20 -8.98
C VAL A 63 -16.95 -12.72 -8.69
N VAL A 64 -17.94 -11.88 -9.00
CA VAL A 64 -17.91 -10.42 -8.76
C VAL A 64 -17.93 -10.03 -7.26
N GLU A 65 -18.44 -10.87 -6.37
CA GLU A 65 -18.40 -10.62 -4.91
C GLU A 65 -18.21 -11.91 -4.09
N THR A 66 -17.67 -11.77 -2.86
CA THR A 66 -17.92 -12.77 -1.81
C THR A 66 -17.69 -12.25 -0.37
N SER A 67 -18.68 -12.46 0.50
CA SER A 67 -18.57 -12.15 1.94
C SER A 67 -17.84 -13.20 2.79
N LYS A 68 -17.22 -14.22 2.17
CA LYS A 68 -16.52 -15.34 2.86
C LYS A 68 -15.23 -15.68 2.14
N PHE A 69 -14.17 -16.00 2.86
CA PHE A 69 -12.87 -16.32 2.26
C PHE A 69 -12.95 -17.58 1.35
N LYS A 70 -12.72 -17.38 0.04
CA LYS A 70 -12.62 -18.44 -1.00
C LYS A 70 -11.15 -18.61 -1.42
N TYR A 71 -10.73 -19.83 -1.78
CA TYR A 71 -9.38 -20.11 -2.26
C TYR A 71 -9.11 -19.54 -3.66
N VAL A 72 -8.01 -18.80 -3.81
CA VAL A 72 -7.47 -18.34 -5.10
C VAL A 72 -6.67 -19.47 -5.74
N THR A 73 -7.37 -20.50 -6.22
CA THR A 73 -6.78 -21.79 -6.61
C THR A 73 -5.69 -21.69 -7.69
N ALA A 74 -5.79 -20.71 -8.59
CA ALA A 74 -4.83 -20.46 -9.66
C ALA A 74 -3.41 -20.07 -9.18
N LEU A 75 -3.25 -19.59 -7.93
CA LEU A 75 -1.94 -19.32 -7.33
C LEU A 75 -1.23 -20.59 -6.78
N GLY A 76 -1.96 -21.70 -6.61
CA GLY A 76 -1.45 -22.92 -5.99
C GLY A 76 -1.11 -22.75 -4.50
N ASP A 77 -0.05 -23.43 -4.06
CA ASP A 77 0.37 -23.62 -2.65
C ASP A 77 1.80 -23.15 -2.33
N LYS A 78 2.44 -22.47 -3.28
CA LYS A 78 3.85 -22.06 -3.19
C LYS A 78 4.03 -20.60 -2.79
N ILE A 79 2.95 -19.89 -2.48
CA ILE A 79 2.96 -18.48 -2.09
C ILE A 79 3.57 -18.33 -0.69
N VAL A 80 4.39 -17.31 -0.50
CA VAL A 80 5.06 -16.99 0.77
C VAL A 80 4.73 -15.60 1.29
N ASP A 81 4.24 -14.71 0.44
CA ASP A 81 3.75 -13.40 0.83
C ASP A 81 2.63 -12.91 -0.09
N VAL A 82 1.74 -12.04 0.41
CA VAL A 82 0.60 -11.50 -0.37
C VAL A 82 0.18 -10.12 0.16
N TYR A 83 -0.11 -9.20 -0.77
CA TYR A 83 -0.64 -7.87 -0.47
C TYR A 83 -1.83 -7.55 -1.38
N ALA A 84 -2.88 -6.97 -0.81
CA ALA A 84 -3.90 -6.26 -1.56
C ALA A 84 -3.45 -4.81 -1.77
N GLY A 85 -3.55 -4.33 -3.01
CA GLY A 85 -3.55 -2.90 -3.33
C GLY A 85 -4.98 -2.34 -3.28
N GLY A 86 -5.22 -1.18 -3.86
CA GLY A 86 -6.56 -0.58 -3.93
C GLY A 86 -7.55 -1.48 -4.66
N MET A 87 -7.27 -1.77 -5.94
CA MET A 87 -8.13 -2.54 -6.84
C MET A 87 -7.40 -3.74 -7.50
N HIS A 88 -6.32 -4.22 -6.88
CA HIS A 88 -5.53 -5.35 -7.37
C HIS A 88 -4.86 -6.12 -6.22
N THR A 89 -4.27 -7.26 -6.55
CA THR A 89 -3.54 -8.13 -5.61
C THR A 89 -2.18 -8.50 -6.20
N ILE A 90 -1.16 -8.54 -5.34
CA ILE A 90 0.19 -8.99 -5.64
C ILE A 90 0.60 -10.12 -4.68
N ALA A 91 1.16 -11.19 -5.21
CA ALA A 91 1.62 -12.37 -4.46
C ALA A 91 3.05 -12.74 -4.82
N LEU A 92 3.83 -13.21 -3.84
CA LEU A 92 5.21 -13.66 -4.01
C LEU A 92 5.27 -15.17 -3.78
N ASP A 93 5.82 -15.93 -4.72
CA ASP A 93 6.07 -17.36 -4.54
C ASP A 93 7.47 -17.67 -3.98
N SER A 94 7.62 -18.89 -3.48
CA SER A 94 8.86 -19.41 -2.88
C SER A 94 10.01 -19.65 -3.86
N SER A 95 9.85 -19.34 -5.15
CA SER A 95 10.95 -19.21 -6.12
C SER A 95 11.37 -17.76 -6.35
N GLY A 96 10.70 -16.80 -5.68
CA GLY A 96 10.87 -15.37 -5.85
C GLY A 96 10.19 -14.81 -7.11
N LYS A 97 9.23 -15.54 -7.70
CA LYS A 97 8.40 -15.01 -8.79
C LYS A 97 7.21 -14.26 -8.20
N VAL A 98 6.88 -13.13 -8.83
CA VAL A 98 5.74 -12.28 -8.49
C VAL A 98 4.55 -12.62 -9.40
N TRP A 99 3.36 -12.65 -8.82
CA TRP A 99 2.08 -12.91 -9.48
C TRP A 99 1.10 -11.76 -9.18
N THR A 100 0.28 -11.37 -10.16
CA THR A 100 -0.62 -10.22 -10.08
C THR A 100 -1.98 -10.47 -10.74
N PHE A 101 -3.05 -9.89 -10.18
CA PHE A 101 -4.43 -9.91 -10.71
C PHE A 101 -5.25 -8.74 -10.14
N GLY A 102 -6.36 -8.39 -10.80
CA GLY A 102 -7.13 -7.15 -10.58
C GLY A 102 -6.93 -6.12 -11.68
N CYS A 103 -7.39 -4.87 -11.49
CA CYS A 103 -7.34 -3.81 -12.49
C CYS A 103 -5.92 -3.52 -13.03
N ASN A 104 -5.78 -3.40 -14.36
CA ASN A 104 -4.52 -3.06 -15.04
C ASN A 104 -4.54 -1.71 -15.80
N ASP A 105 -5.52 -0.83 -15.57
CA ASP A 105 -5.66 0.44 -16.30
C ASP A 105 -4.40 1.32 -16.25
N GLU A 106 -3.89 1.59 -15.06
CA GLU A 106 -2.62 2.31 -14.86
C GLU A 106 -1.39 1.38 -14.98
N GLY A 107 -1.57 0.09 -15.29
CA GLY A 107 -0.48 -0.89 -15.40
C GLY A 107 -0.09 -1.58 -14.10
N ALA A 108 -0.94 -1.55 -13.06
CA ALA A 108 -0.64 -2.02 -11.71
C ALA A 108 -0.25 -3.51 -11.64
N LEU A 109 -0.59 -4.32 -12.66
CA LEU A 109 -0.21 -5.73 -12.71
C LEU A 109 1.21 -5.98 -13.24
N GLY A 110 1.82 -5.03 -13.98
CA GLY A 110 3.20 -5.17 -14.47
C GLY A 110 3.38 -6.24 -15.56
N ARG A 111 2.28 -6.61 -16.21
CA ARG A 111 2.21 -7.59 -17.30
C ARG A 111 1.21 -7.11 -18.36
N ALA A 112 1.39 -7.57 -19.58
CA ALA A 112 0.38 -7.41 -20.61
C ALA A 112 -0.88 -8.22 -20.26
N THR A 113 -2.04 -7.68 -20.64
CA THR A 113 -3.35 -8.31 -20.55
C THR A 113 -4.18 -7.94 -21.78
N SER A 114 -4.98 -8.88 -22.28
CA SER A 114 -5.88 -8.66 -23.43
C SER A 114 -7.31 -8.29 -23.04
N GLY A 115 -7.62 -8.21 -21.74
CA GLY A 115 -8.94 -7.85 -21.21
C GLY A 115 -9.15 -8.39 -19.79
N GLU A 116 -10.34 -8.11 -19.25
CA GLU A 116 -10.75 -8.34 -17.86
C GLU A 116 -10.54 -9.81 -17.40
N SER A 117 -10.80 -10.80 -18.27
CA SER A 117 -10.54 -12.23 -18.00
C SER A 117 -9.08 -12.54 -17.61
N GLU A 118 -8.10 -11.94 -18.31
CA GLU A 118 -6.68 -12.10 -17.99
C GLU A 118 -6.24 -11.25 -16.78
N GLU A 119 -7.01 -10.23 -16.43
CA GLU A 119 -6.79 -9.36 -15.27
C GLU A 119 -7.29 -10.01 -13.99
N GLY A 120 -8.49 -10.60 -14.02
CA GLY A 120 -9.07 -11.41 -12.93
C GLY A 120 -8.48 -12.81 -12.74
N THR A 121 -7.50 -13.19 -13.56
CA THR A 121 -6.76 -14.45 -13.44
C THR A 121 -5.31 -14.19 -13.00
N PRO A 122 -4.78 -14.84 -11.94
CA PRO A 122 -3.39 -14.67 -11.50
C PRO A 122 -2.34 -14.95 -12.59
N GLY A 123 -1.63 -13.91 -13.02
CA GLY A 123 -0.58 -13.99 -14.05
C GLY A 123 0.79 -13.58 -13.51
N ALA A 124 1.87 -14.14 -14.09
CA ALA A 124 3.24 -13.91 -13.64
C ALA A 124 3.84 -12.59 -14.17
N VAL A 125 4.57 -11.88 -13.32
CA VAL A 125 5.32 -10.66 -13.66
C VAL A 125 6.75 -11.00 -14.08
N ARG A 126 7.24 -10.36 -15.14
CA ARG A 126 8.60 -10.59 -15.67
C ARG A 126 9.63 -9.67 -14.99
N LEU A 127 10.23 -10.15 -13.92
CA LEU A 127 11.37 -9.51 -13.24
C LEU A 127 12.72 -10.10 -13.72
N PRO A 128 13.84 -9.34 -13.63
CA PRO A 128 15.16 -9.80 -14.11
C PRO A 128 15.86 -10.76 -13.13
N ALA A 129 15.47 -10.76 -11.86
CA ALA A 129 15.97 -11.65 -10.80
C ALA A 129 14.84 -11.98 -9.80
N PRO A 130 15.00 -12.99 -8.93
CA PRO A 130 14.02 -13.33 -7.90
C PRO A 130 13.76 -12.18 -6.92
N ALA A 131 12.49 -11.93 -6.62
CA ALA A 131 12.04 -11.01 -5.58
C ALA A 131 12.14 -11.65 -4.18
N VAL A 132 12.38 -10.80 -3.18
CA VAL A 132 12.42 -11.16 -1.75
C VAL A 132 11.35 -10.45 -0.91
N ALA A 133 10.81 -9.34 -1.41
CA ALA A 133 9.65 -8.66 -0.82
C ALA A 133 8.83 -7.97 -1.92
N ILE A 134 7.56 -7.72 -1.62
CA ILE A 134 6.56 -7.09 -2.51
C ILE A 134 5.77 -6.01 -1.76
N ALA A 135 5.21 -5.05 -2.49
CA ALA A 135 4.26 -4.07 -1.97
C ALA A 135 3.29 -3.60 -3.07
N ALA A 136 2.09 -3.16 -2.68
CA ALA A 136 1.09 -2.57 -3.58
C ALA A 136 0.45 -1.32 -2.94
N GLY A 137 0.03 -0.38 -3.80
CA GLY A 137 -0.83 0.75 -3.45
C GLY A 137 -2.12 0.72 -4.28
N ASP A 138 -2.70 1.88 -4.57
CA ASP A 138 -4.00 2.02 -5.25
C ASP A 138 -3.90 1.88 -6.77
N SER A 139 -2.76 2.24 -7.35
CA SER A 139 -2.50 2.11 -8.80
C SER A 139 -1.06 1.74 -9.14
N HIS A 140 -0.22 1.45 -8.13
CA HIS A 140 1.17 1.00 -8.30
C HIS A 140 1.47 -0.30 -7.53
N SER A 141 2.56 -0.94 -7.95
CA SER A 141 3.15 -2.13 -7.34
C SER A 141 4.67 -2.00 -7.29
N ALA A 142 5.31 -2.67 -6.35
CA ALA A 142 6.76 -2.73 -6.24
C ALA A 142 7.26 -4.10 -5.77
N ALA A 143 8.49 -4.44 -6.15
CA ALA A 143 9.22 -5.61 -5.70
C ALA A 143 10.68 -5.25 -5.38
N LEU A 144 11.19 -5.82 -4.29
CA LEU A 144 12.61 -5.79 -3.91
C LEU A 144 13.25 -7.09 -4.37
N LEU A 145 14.34 -7.02 -5.14
CA LEU A 145 15.05 -8.18 -5.66
C LEU A 145 16.11 -8.70 -4.68
N ASN A 146 16.55 -9.94 -4.86
CA ASN A 146 17.61 -10.55 -4.04
C ASN A 146 19.00 -9.89 -4.18
N SER A 147 19.18 -9.02 -5.17
CA SER A 147 20.32 -8.10 -5.33
C SER A 147 20.22 -6.82 -4.47
N GLY A 148 19.04 -6.53 -3.92
CA GLY A 148 18.70 -5.25 -3.30
C GLY A 148 18.30 -4.15 -4.30
N ASP A 149 18.12 -4.48 -5.58
CA ASP A 149 17.52 -3.58 -6.57
C ASP A 149 16.00 -3.47 -6.34
N VAL A 150 15.41 -2.30 -6.59
CA VAL A 150 13.96 -2.08 -6.50
C VAL A 150 13.36 -1.92 -7.89
N TYR A 151 12.28 -2.65 -8.16
CA TYR A 151 11.47 -2.49 -9.36
C TYR A 151 10.05 -2.05 -8.97
N ALA A 152 9.47 -1.15 -9.76
CA ALA A 152 8.09 -0.70 -9.58
C ALA A 152 7.36 -0.61 -10.93
N TRP A 153 6.03 -0.66 -10.91
CA TRP A 153 5.15 -0.55 -12.07
C TRP A 153 3.79 0.02 -11.66
N GLY A 154 2.95 0.34 -12.64
CA GLY A 154 1.70 1.09 -12.44
C GLY A 154 1.88 2.61 -12.55
N ALA A 155 1.13 3.37 -11.75
CA ALA A 155 1.24 4.81 -11.59
C ALA A 155 0.82 5.26 -10.17
N PHE A 156 1.31 6.41 -9.72
CA PHE A 156 0.74 7.12 -8.56
C PHE A 156 -0.35 8.09 -9.04
N ARG A 157 -1.29 8.45 -8.16
CA ARG A 157 -2.33 9.47 -8.38
C ARG A 157 -2.25 10.58 -7.32
N ASP A 158 -2.79 11.75 -7.64
CA ASP A 158 -3.08 12.80 -6.65
C ASP A 158 -4.46 13.42 -6.94
N SER A 159 -4.84 14.50 -6.25
CA SER A 159 -6.14 15.17 -6.44
C SER A 159 -6.45 15.62 -7.89
N HIS A 160 -5.45 15.66 -8.77
CA HIS A 160 -5.56 16.00 -10.19
C HIS A 160 -5.40 14.78 -11.12
N GLY A 161 -5.61 13.56 -10.59
CA GLY A 161 -5.57 12.30 -11.35
C GLY A 161 -4.18 11.67 -11.42
N SER A 162 -3.94 10.82 -12.44
CA SER A 162 -2.67 10.10 -12.58
C SER A 162 -1.48 11.06 -12.66
N MET A 163 -0.42 10.74 -11.91
CA MET A 163 0.89 11.37 -11.96
C MET A 163 1.84 10.57 -12.87
N GLY A 164 1.53 9.30 -13.17
CA GLY A 164 2.51 8.32 -13.62
C GLY A 164 3.42 7.82 -12.50
N LEU A 165 4.42 7.02 -12.85
CA LEU A 165 5.35 6.40 -11.88
C LEU A 165 6.74 7.06 -11.88
N VAL A 166 7.26 7.36 -13.07
CA VAL A 166 8.59 7.96 -13.28
C VAL A 166 8.53 9.04 -14.35
N VAL A 167 9.44 10.00 -14.28
CA VAL A 167 9.52 11.12 -15.24
C VAL A 167 10.13 10.64 -16.56
N ARG A 168 9.37 10.70 -17.66
CA ARG A 168 9.84 10.38 -19.03
C ARG A 168 9.53 11.52 -19.99
N GLY A 169 10.32 12.58 -19.90
CA GLY A 169 10.14 13.82 -20.66
C GLY A 169 9.52 14.92 -19.80
N ARG A 170 8.55 15.67 -20.33
CA ARG A 170 7.74 16.65 -19.56
C ARG A 170 6.51 16.04 -18.89
N GLU A 171 6.21 14.79 -19.21
CA GLU A 171 5.04 14.05 -18.76
C GLU A 171 5.49 12.92 -17.82
N GLY A 172 4.72 12.70 -16.75
CA GLY A 172 4.76 11.45 -16.02
C GLY A 172 3.92 10.43 -16.77
N LYS A 173 4.35 9.16 -16.78
CA LYS A 173 3.62 8.09 -17.47
C LYS A 173 3.47 6.87 -16.58
N SER A 174 2.33 6.21 -16.72
CA SER A 174 2.14 4.82 -16.28
C SER A 174 3.25 3.95 -16.85
N CYS A 175 3.73 3.00 -16.05
CA CYS A 175 4.66 1.96 -16.47
C CYS A 175 3.97 0.60 -16.37
N ARG A 176 3.41 0.13 -17.50
CA ARG A 176 2.77 -1.21 -17.60
C ARG A 176 3.75 -2.39 -17.52
N GLU A 177 5.06 -2.12 -17.47
CA GLU A 177 6.13 -3.08 -17.24
C GLU A 177 7.01 -2.63 -16.05
N PRO A 178 7.64 -3.57 -15.31
CA PRO A 178 8.57 -3.23 -14.21
C PRO A 178 9.74 -2.36 -14.65
N VAL A 179 9.88 -1.18 -14.03
CA VAL A 179 11.02 -0.28 -14.20
C VAL A 179 11.88 -0.23 -12.93
N HIS A 180 13.20 -0.12 -13.12
CA HIS A 180 14.14 0.01 -12.02
C HIS A 180 14.01 1.38 -11.33
N VAL A 181 13.99 1.38 -10.00
CA VAL A 181 13.91 2.58 -9.15
C VAL A 181 15.26 2.78 -8.46
N ASP A 182 16.15 3.51 -9.14
CA ASP A 182 17.49 3.80 -8.64
C ASP A 182 17.47 4.80 -7.47
N ILE A 183 18.04 4.40 -6.33
CA ILE A 183 18.22 5.24 -5.13
C ILE A 183 19.71 5.54 -4.82
N GLY A 184 20.63 5.06 -5.65
CA GLY A 184 22.09 5.17 -5.49
C GLY A 184 22.71 4.29 -4.39
N GLU A 185 21.91 3.45 -3.72
CA GLU A 185 22.31 2.57 -2.61
C GLU A 185 21.48 1.27 -2.65
N THR A 186 22.01 0.17 -2.10
CA THR A 186 21.27 -1.11 -1.99
C THR A 186 20.04 -0.96 -1.09
N ALA A 187 18.87 -1.43 -1.52
CA ALA A 187 17.65 -1.46 -0.72
C ALA A 187 17.52 -2.75 0.13
N VAL A 188 16.86 -2.64 1.27
CA VAL A 188 16.65 -3.72 2.25
C VAL A 188 15.18 -3.85 2.71
N ALA A 189 14.34 -2.85 2.46
CA ALA A 189 12.89 -2.96 2.62
C ALA A 189 12.15 -1.99 1.71
N ILE A 190 10.92 -2.35 1.36
CA ILE A 190 9.96 -1.49 0.64
C ILE A 190 8.62 -1.48 1.39
N ALA A 191 7.88 -0.39 1.30
CA ALA A 191 6.51 -0.27 1.78
C ALA A 191 5.73 0.72 0.90
N SER A 192 4.46 0.41 0.60
CA SER A 192 3.58 1.28 -0.19
C SER A 192 2.42 1.76 0.68
N GLY A 193 2.08 3.05 0.55
CA GLY A 193 0.74 3.55 0.86
C GLY A 193 -0.13 3.49 -0.40
N GLY A 194 -1.24 4.23 -0.42
CA GLY A 194 -2.12 4.27 -1.61
C GLY A 194 -1.37 4.81 -2.83
N ASP A 195 -0.84 6.03 -2.72
CA ASP A 195 -0.16 6.72 -3.83
C ASP A 195 1.31 7.09 -3.53
N HIS A 196 1.99 6.37 -2.64
CA HIS A 196 3.43 6.58 -2.42
C HIS A 196 4.19 5.30 -2.13
N LEU A 197 5.47 5.30 -2.50
CA LEU A 197 6.45 4.25 -2.24
C LEU A 197 7.53 4.76 -1.29
N VAL A 198 7.81 3.95 -0.27
CA VAL A 198 8.85 4.15 0.75
C VAL A 198 9.89 3.04 0.61
N ILE A 199 11.18 3.41 0.57
CA ILE A 199 12.29 2.47 0.41
C ILE A 199 13.31 2.70 1.53
N LEU A 200 13.73 1.62 2.20
CA LEU A 200 14.83 1.63 3.17
C LEU A 200 16.10 1.09 2.50
N SER A 201 17.17 1.88 2.56
CA SER A 201 18.51 1.49 2.10
C SER A 201 19.34 0.82 3.20
N ALA A 202 20.33 0.03 2.80
CA ALA A 202 21.27 -0.63 3.70
C ALA A 202 21.94 0.33 4.69
N SER A 203 22.14 1.61 4.33
CA SER A 203 22.69 2.65 5.22
C SER A 203 21.72 3.14 6.31
N GLY A 204 20.48 2.64 6.37
CA GLY A 204 19.39 3.22 7.14
C GLY A 204 18.83 4.52 6.53
N GLY A 205 19.17 4.87 5.29
CA GLY A 205 18.54 5.97 4.58
C GLY A 205 17.13 5.60 4.12
N VAL A 206 16.13 6.41 4.44
CA VAL A 206 14.76 6.25 3.92
C VAL A 206 14.57 7.16 2.71
N TYR A 207 13.95 6.65 1.65
CA TYR A 207 13.66 7.36 0.40
C TYR A 207 12.16 7.29 0.11
N THR A 208 11.61 8.35 -0.49
CA THR A 208 10.17 8.43 -0.80
C THR A 208 9.90 8.99 -2.20
N MET A 209 8.88 8.46 -2.88
CA MET A 209 8.35 8.96 -4.16
C MET A 209 6.85 8.71 -4.30
N GLY A 210 6.21 9.43 -5.22
CA GLY A 210 4.77 9.37 -5.48
C GLY A 210 4.06 10.66 -5.05
N CYS A 211 2.78 10.57 -4.69
CA CYS A 211 1.98 11.69 -4.19
C CYS A 211 2.55 12.29 -2.90
N GLY A 212 2.46 13.61 -2.76
CA GLY A 212 2.94 14.36 -1.60
C GLY A 212 1.91 15.26 -0.93
N GLU A 213 0.67 15.33 -1.43
CA GLU A 213 -0.31 16.35 -1.03
C GLU A 213 -0.64 16.35 0.46
N GLN A 214 -0.61 15.17 1.11
CA GLN A 214 -0.87 15.01 2.54
C GLN A 214 0.42 14.99 3.39
N GLY A 215 1.58 15.22 2.76
CA GLY A 215 2.89 15.22 3.41
C GLY A 215 3.56 13.85 3.50
N GLN A 216 2.97 12.80 2.91
CA GLN A 216 3.41 11.40 3.03
C GLN A 216 4.83 11.12 2.49
N LEU A 217 5.43 12.04 1.73
CA LEU A 217 6.84 11.97 1.32
C LEU A 217 7.83 12.44 2.40
N GLY A 218 7.41 13.25 3.39
CA GLY A 218 8.23 13.68 4.54
C GLY A 218 9.45 14.57 4.24
N ARG A 219 9.69 14.90 2.97
CA ARG A 219 10.89 15.60 2.48
C ARG A 219 10.61 16.95 1.81
N LEU A 220 9.36 17.40 1.78
CA LEU A 220 8.90 18.60 1.07
C LEU A 220 7.96 19.40 1.98
N SER A 221 8.14 20.72 2.04
CA SER A 221 7.15 21.61 2.68
C SER A 221 5.83 21.59 1.91
N GLN A 222 4.69 21.73 2.59
CA GLN A 222 3.33 21.78 2.02
C GLN A 222 3.21 22.50 0.66
N ARG A 223 3.70 23.75 0.59
CA ARG A 223 3.80 24.60 -0.63
C ARG A 223 4.65 24.03 -1.80
N SER A 224 5.17 22.83 -1.66
CA SER A 224 6.09 22.15 -2.59
C SER A 224 5.76 20.67 -2.76
N ALA A 225 4.60 20.23 -2.26
CA ALA A 225 4.21 18.82 -2.22
C ALA A 225 3.00 18.47 -3.12
N SER A 226 2.30 19.46 -3.70
CA SER A 226 1.43 19.27 -4.87
C SER A 226 2.21 19.44 -6.18
N ARG A 227 1.62 18.97 -7.28
CA ARG A 227 2.15 19.10 -8.65
C ARG A 227 2.36 20.55 -9.12
N ASP A 228 1.64 21.52 -8.56
CA ASP A 228 1.64 22.95 -8.93
C ASP A 228 2.84 23.73 -8.34
N ALA A 229 3.67 23.07 -7.55
CA ALA A 229 4.92 23.63 -7.04
C ALA A 229 5.81 24.13 -8.18
N ARG A 230 6.58 25.20 -7.94
CA ARG A 230 7.53 25.77 -8.93
C ARG A 230 8.62 24.79 -9.44
N GLN A 231 8.76 23.63 -8.83
CA GLN A 231 9.67 22.55 -9.24
C GLN A 231 8.98 21.46 -10.08
N GLY A 232 7.65 21.51 -10.21
CA GLY A 232 6.81 20.53 -10.87
C GLY A 232 6.69 19.20 -10.12
N PHE A 233 5.71 18.39 -10.53
CA PHE A 233 5.51 17.03 -10.01
C PHE A 233 6.72 16.09 -10.21
N SER A 234 7.64 16.43 -11.11
CA SER A 234 8.87 15.66 -11.34
C SER A 234 9.72 15.45 -10.07
N ALA A 235 9.71 16.39 -9.12
CA ALA A 235 10.42 16.24 -7.84
C ALA A 235 9.72 15.27 -6.86
N LEU A 236 8.46 14.93 -7.14
CA LEU A 236 7.65 13.96 -6.39
C LEU A 236 7.96 12.52 -6.89
N LEU A 237 8.10 12.36 -8.22
CA LEU A 237 8.38 11.09 -8.92
C LEU A 237 9.87 10.68 -8.98
N VAL A 238 10.77 11.40 -8.30
CA VAL A 238 12.18 11.00 -8.15
C VAL A 238 12.41 10.50 -6.72
N PRO A 239 12.85 9.25 -6.51
CA PRO A 239 13.11 8.72 -5.17
C PRO A 239 14.21 9.54 -4.50
N SER A 240 13.86 10.22 -3.40
CA SER A 240 14.74 11.16 -2.74
C SER A 240 14.80 10.91 -1.23
N LYS A 241 16.00 11.04 -0.65
CA LYS A 241 16.30 10.69 0.73
C LYS A 241 15.60 11.64 1.73
N VAL A 242 14.95 11.08 2.74
CA VAL A 242 14.29 11.80 3.84
C VAL A 242 15.30 12.13 4.93
N THR A 243 15.27 13.36 5.45
CA THR A 243 16.22 13.84 6.47
C THR A 243 15.88 13.28 7.86
N LEU A 244 16.48 12.14 8.22
CA LEU A 244 16.38 11.51 9.53
C LEU A 244 17.65 11.74 10.37
N LYS A 245 17.50 11.94 11.69
CA LYS A 245 18.64 12.20 12.60
C LYS A 245 19.51 10.96 12.87
N ALA A 246 18.94 9.76 12.76
CA ALA A 246 19.59 8.49 13.10
C ALA A 246 19.61 7.46 11.95
N GLY A 247 18.89 7.72 10.87
CA GLY A 247 18.46 6.69 9.92
C GLY A 247 17.33 5.81 10.47
N GLY A 248 16.65 5.11 9.58
CA GLY A 248 15.65 4.10 9.90
C GLY A 248 16.27 2.73 10.20
N ALA A 249 15.61 2.00 11.08
CA ALA A 249 15.75 0.56 11.28
C ALA A 249 14.62 -0.22 10.60
N ARG A 250 13.39 0.32 10.61
CA ARG A 250 12.20 -0.30 10.01
C ARG A 250 11.31 0.76 9.37
N ILE A 251 10.59 0.40 8.32
CA ILE A 251 9.60 1.25 7.64
C ILE A 251 8.24 0.56 7.58
N TRP A 252 7.17 1.36 7.65
CA TRP A 252 5.81 0.97 7.27
C TRP A 252 5.15 2.15 6.54
N ALA A 253 4.15 1.85 5.73
CA ALA A 253 3.32 2.86 5.10
C ALA A 253 1.84 2.57 5.41
N GLY A 254 1.07 3.63 5.47
CA GLY A 254 -0.39 3.61 5.46
C GLY A 254 -0.92 4.39 4.28
N TYR A 255 -2.23 4.35 4.07
CA TYR A 255 -2.88 4.88 2.86
C TYR A 255 -2.41 6.31 2.48
N HIS A 256 -2.28 7.21 3.45
CA HIS A 256 -1.71 8.56 3.29
C HIS A 256 -0.57 8.86 4.30
N ALA A 257 0.17 7.85 4.74
CA ALA A 257 1.12 7.97 5.87
C ALA A 257 2.40 7.16 5.68
N THR A 258 3.49 7.61 6.30
CA THR A 258 4.71 6.81 6.49
C THR A 258 5.09 6.78 7.96
N PHE A 259 5.49 5.60 8.44
CA PHE A 259 6.00 5.36 9.79
C PHE A 259 7.41 4.77 9.70
N VAL A 260 8.31 5.20 10.58
CA VAL A 260 9.70 4.73 10.66
C VAL A 260 10.08 4.51 12.11
N LEU A 261 10.58 3.32 12.43
CA LEU A 261 11.33 3.10 13.68
C LEU A 261 12.78 3.51 13.40
N ASP A 262 13.30 4.50 14.13
CA ASP A 262 14.68 5.00 13.97
C ASP A 262 15.72 4.10 14.67
N ASN A 263 17.01 4.30 14.37
CA ASN A 263 18.11 3.54 14.98
C ASN A 263 18.38 3.86 16.48
N ASN A 264 17.45 4.51 17.18
CA ASN A 264 17.39 4.66 18.64
C ASN A 264 16.00 4.27 19.19
N ASP A 265 15.27 3.42 18.47
CA ASP A 265 13.96 2.88 18.83
C ASP A 265 12.83 3.93 18.96
N LYS A 266 13.00 5.12 18.35
CA LYS A 266 11.93 6.14 18.27
C LYS A 266 11.02 5.89 17.09
N MET A 267 9.71 5.92 17.33
CA MET A 267 8.71 5.97 16.25
C MET A 267 8.61 7.40 15.71
N LEU A 268 8.84 7.56 14.40
CA LEU A 268 8.68 8.80 13.66
C LEU A 268 7.60 8.59 12.58
N ALA A 269 6.73 9.58 12.38
CA ALA A 269 5.74 9.54 11.29
C ALA A 269 5.58 10.89 10.57
N TRP A 270 4.97 10.81 9.40
CA TRP A 270 4.57 11.94 8.56
C TRP A 270 3.48 11.51 7.57
N GLY A 271 2.74 12.47 7.01
CA GLY A 271 1.53 12.23 6.21
C GLY A 271 0.26 12.81 6.85
N LEU A 272 -0.89 12.28 6.44
CA LEU A 272 -2.20 12.74 6.91
C LEU A 272 -2.39 12.44 8.40
N ASN A 273 -2.70 13.48 9.18
CA ASN A 273 -3.03 13.40 10.60
C ASN A 273 -4.25 14.27 10.92
N ASN A 274 -5.36 14.08 10.19
CA ASN A 274 -6.61 14.85 10.41
C ASN A 274 -7.46 14.27 11.56
N TYR A 275 -7.32 12.98 11.88
CA TYR A 275 -7.99 12.28 12.98
C TYR A 275 -7.00 11.78 14.06
N GLY A 276 -5.76 12.28 14.08
CA GLY A 276 -4.72 11.81 15.02
C GLY A 276 -4.11 10.44 14.68
N GLN A 277 -4.36 9.90 13.48
CA GLN A 277 -3.96 8.54 13.09
C GLN A 277 -2.44 8.28 13.10
N LEU A 278 -1.59 9.31 13.11
CA LEU A 278 -0.12 9.15 13.22
C LEU A 278 0.37 8.94 14.67
N GLY A 279 -0.49 9.07 15.68
CA GLY A 279 -0.05 9.06 17.08
C GLY A 279 0.88 10.22 17.44
N ILE A 280 0.63 11.38 16.82
CA ILE A 280 1.22 12.69 17.12
C ILE A 280 0.10 13.54 17.73
N THR A 281 0.20 13.90 19.01
CA THR A 281 -0.87 14.58 19.76
C THR A 281 -0.71 16.12 19.82
N GLY A 282 -1.42 16.78 20.74
CA GLY A 282 -1.39 18.23 20.96
C GLY A 282 -1.84 19.03 19.74
N GLU A 283 -1.22 20.20 19.53
CA GLU A 283 -1.48 21.13 18.41
C GLU A 283 -1.39 20.48 17.01
N LYS A 284 -0.69 19.33 16.92
CA LYS A 284 -0.48 18.58 15.68
C LYS A 284 -1.49 17.45 15.44
N ARG A 285 -2.41 17.16 16.38
CA ARG A 285 -3.35 16.01 16.29
C ARG A 285 -4.24 16.05 15.03
N LYS A 286 -4.56 17.24 14.51
CA LYS A 286 -5.51 17.45 13.40
C LYS A 286 -4.91 18.18 12.19
N THR A 287 -3.59 18.12 12.00
CA THR A 287 -2.88 18.79 10.88
C THR A 287 -1.93 17.86 10.13
N ALA A 288 -1.92 17.93 8.80
CA ALA A 288 -1.05 17.10 7.97
C ALA A 288 0.45 17.39 8.21
N ILE A 289 1.25 16.33 8.31
CA ILE A 289 2.63 16.38 8.80
C ILE A 289 3.61 16.21 7.63
N PHE A 290 4.24 17.30 7.21
CA PHE A 290 5.11 17.34 6.02
C PHE A 290 6.59 16.98 6.28
N SER A 291 6.94 16.59 7.51
CA SER A 291 8.32 16.25 7.89
C SER A 291 8.36 15.29 9.09
N PRO A 292 9.32 14.33 9.17
CA PRO A 292 9.46 13.38 10.26
C PRO A 292 9.29 14.01 11.64
N THR A 293 8.20 13.63 12.31
CA THR A 293 7.83 14.08 13.65
C THR A 293 7.75 12.86 14.56
N GLU A 294 8.21 12.99 15.80
CA GLU A 294 8.18 11.90 16.77
C GLU A 294 6.75 11.64 17.25
N CYS A 295 6.35 10.37 17.23
CA CYS A 295 5.02 9.92 17.66
C CYS A 295 5.03 9.76 19.18
N ASP A 296 4.52 10.75 19.89
CA ASP A 296 4.48 10.79 21.35
C ASP A 296 3.56 9.70 21.93
N ALA A 297 2.44 9.38 21.26
CA ALA A 297 1.58 8.26 21.65
C ALA A 297 2.35 6.92 21.63
N PHE A 298 3.12 6.64 20.58
CA PHE A 298 3.93 5.42 20.44
C PHE A 298 5.12 5.39 21.40
N THR A 299 5.74 6.55 21.65
CA THR A 299 6.89 6.67 22.56
C THR A 299 6.46 6.51 24.03
N SER A 300 5.23 6.90 24.37
CA SER A 300 4.68 6.79 25.74
C SER A 300 4.60 5.35 26.27
N GLN A 301 4.33 4.37 25.40
CA GLN A 301 4.10 2.97 25.77
C GLN A 301 5.40 2.21 26.08
N GLN A 302 6.54 2.64 25.52
CA GLN A 302 7.86 1.98 25.65
C GLN A 302 7.90 0.51 25.18
N CYS A 303 6.95 0.09 24.34
CA CYS A 303 6.88 -1.26 23.77
C CYS A 303 7.77 -1.44 22.54
N GLY A 304 8.19 -2.68 22.25
CA GLY A 304 8.96 -3.01 21.06
C GLY A 304 8.06 -3.15 19.83
N TRP A 305 7.86 -2.07 19.08
CA TRP A 305 6.93 -2.05 17.94
C TRP A 305 7.33 -3.02 16.81
N VAL A 306 6.45 -3.98 16.50
CA VAL A 306 6.67 -5.04 15.50
C VAL A 306 6.03 -4.71 14.15
N ARG A 307 4.85 -4.07 14.13
CA ARG A 307 4.17 -3.66 12.90
C ARG A 307 3.26 -2.45 13.16
N VAL A 308 3.16 -1.57 12.17
CA VAL A 308 2.10 -0.56 12.07
C VAL A 308 1.32 -0.83 10.79
N ALA A 309 0.00 -0.73 10.84
CA ALA A 309 -0.89 -0.77 9.68
C ALA A 309 -1.87 0.42 9.77
N CYS A 310 -1.99 1.22 8.72
CA CYS A 310 -2.73 2.47 8.74
C CYS A 310 -3.61 2.61 7.51
N GLY A 311 -4.93 2.69 7.73
CA GLY A 311 -5.91 2.99 6.70
C GLY A 311 -5.92 4.46 6.31
N GLN A 312 -7.06 4.96 5.82
CA GLN A 312 -7.24 6.38 5.51
C GLN A 312 -7.19 7.27 6.77
N HIS A 313 -7.83 6.81 7.85
CA HIS A 313 -8.14 7.65 9.03
C HIS A 313 -7.89 6.99 10.38
N HIS A 314 -7.30 5.79 10.40
CA HIS A 314 -6.98 5.04 11.62
C HIS A 314 -5.67 4.25 11.47
N SER A 315 -5.03 3.98 12.60
CA SER A 315 -3.84 3.12 12.68
C SER A 315 -4.02 2.03 13.72
N LEU A 316 -3.50 0.86 13.40
CA LEU A 316 -3.25 -0.26 14.30
C LEU A 316 -1.74 -0.37 14.56
N ALA A 317 -1.36 -0.60 15.80
CA ALA A 317 0.02 -0.87 16.21
C ALA A 317 0.10 -2.23 16.91
N LEU A 318 1.06 -3.06 16.51
CA LEU A 318 1.35 -4.38 17.07
C LEU A 318 2.72 -4.35 17.76
N ASP A 319 2.78 -4.76 19.01
CA ASP A 319 4.02 -4.85 19.79
C ASP A 319 4.70 -6.24 19.72
N ASN A 320 5.78 -6.40 20.47
CA ASN A 320 6.56 -7.64 20.57
C ASN A 320 5.96 -8.69 21.53
N ASN A 321 4.94 -8.33 22.32
CA ASN A 321 4.20 -9.26 23.17
C ASN A 321 3.03 -9.90 22.39
N GLY A 322 2.57 -9.25 21.33
CA GLY A 322 1.40 -9.63 20.54
C GLY A 322 0.14 -8.80 20.85
N GLN A 323 0.28 -7.70 21.61
CA GLN A 323 -0.81 -6.77 21.91
C GLN A 323 -1.06 -5.84 20.71
N VAL A 324 -2.33 -5.63 20.39
CA VAL A 324 -2.76 -4.66 19.38
C VAL A 324 -3.36 -3.43 20.04
N TYR A 325 -2.98 -2.25 19.54
CA TYR A 325 -3.50 -0.95 19.92
C TYR A 325 -4.12 -0.27 18.70
N ALA A 326 -5.14 0.56 18.90
CA ALA A 326 -5.78 1.36 17.86
C ALA A 326 -5.73 2.88 18.18
N ILE A 327 -5.71 3.71 17.15
CA ILE A 327 -5.81 5.17 17.24
C ILE A 327 -6.45 5.75 15.96
N GLY A 328 -7.17 6.87 16.07
CA GLY A 328 -7.76 7.57 14.92
C GLY A 328 -9.30 7.65 14.95
N ARG A 329 -9.90 7.79 13.76
CA ARG A 329 -11.36 7.95 13.55
C ARG A 329 -12.13 6.72 14.05
N CYS A 330 -13.21 6.91 14.80
CA CYS A 330 -14.01 5.79 15.34
C CYS A 330 -15.06 5.21 14.38
N GLU A 331 -15.53 6.00 13.40
CA GLU A 331 -16.67 5.68 12.53
C GLU A 331 -16.53 4.34 11.77
N TYR A 332 -17.67 3.70 11.53
CA TYR A 332 -17.82 2.32 11.03
C TYR A 332 -17.18 1.25 11.93
N GLY A 333 -16.79 1.58 13.16
CA GLY A 333 -16.22 0.62 14.12
C GLY A 333 -14.73 0.30 13.89
N ARG A 334 -14.04 1.00 12.98
CA ARG A 334 -12.70 0.66 12.44
C ARG A 334 -11.58 0.50 13.49
N LEU A 335 -11.78 1.00 14.70
CA LEU A 335 -10.84 0.86 15.82
C LEU A 335 -10.96 -0.47 16.58
N GLY A 336 -12.12 -1.13 16.56
CA GLY A 336 -12.34 -2.41 17.25
C GLY A 336 -12.52 -2.27 18.77
N LEU A 337 -12.92 -1.08 19.21
CA LEU A 337 -13.01 -0.68 20.62
C LEU A 337 -14.46 -0.65 21.14
N GLY A 338 -15.39 -1.30 20.43
CA GLY A 338 -16.82 -1.22 20.70
C GLY A 338 -17.44 0.10 20.21
N ASP A 339 -18.75 0.25 20.45
CA ASP A 339 -19.50 1.44 20.09
C ASP A 339 -19.05 2.66 20.92
N ARG A 340 -18.54 3.69 20.25
CA ARG A 340 -17.99 4.91 20.90
C ARG A 340 -18.31 6.18 20.14
N ALA A 341 -18.63 7.23 20.87
CA ALA A 341 -19.11 8.51 20.34
C ALA A 341 -18.02 9.47 19.81
N GLY A 342 -16.74 9.05 19.79
CA GLY A 342 -15.64 9.89 19.32
C GLY A 342 -14.33 9.14 19.11
N ASP A 343 -13.40 9.78 18.40
CA ASP A 343 -12.09 9.25 18.01
C ASP A 343 -11.26 8.69 19.18
N ALA A 344 -10.29 7.83 18.87
CA ALA A 344 -9.19 7.53 19.76
C ALA A 344 -8.10 8.62 19.65
N GLU A 345 -7.83 9.30 20.76
CA GLU A 345 -6.81 10.37 20.81
C GLU A 345 -5.40 9.88 21.18
N VAL A 346 -5.31 8.69 21.75
CA VAL A 346 -4.08 7.98 22.14
C VAL A 346 -4.13 6.54 21.62
N LEU A 347 -3.04 5.78 21.78
CA LEU A 347 -3.03 4.34 21.49
C LEU A 347 -3.82 3.58 22.57
N GLU A 348 -5.01 3.09 22.20
CA GLU A 348 -5.90 2.34 23.10
C GLU A 348 -5.78 0.83 22.81
N PRO A 349 -5.48 -0.04 23.82
CA PRO A 349 -5.29 -1.47 23.61
C PRO A 349 -6.62 -2.20 23.40
N ILE A 350 -6.77 -2.91 22.28
CA ILE A 350 -8.03 -3.51 21.84
C ILE A 350 -8.51 -4.61 22.83
N PRO A 351 -9.62 -4.42 23.58
CA PRO A 351 -10.01 -5.31 24.67
C PRO A 351 -10.21 -6.77 24.26
N ALA A 352 -10.91 -7.00 23.14
CA ALA A 352 -11.18 -8.33 22.59
C ALA A 352 -9.91 -9.08 22.12
N LEU A 353 -8.74 -8.44 22.13
CA LEU A 353 -7.44 -9.00 21.75
C LEU A 353 -6.44 -9.10 22.93
N GLN A 354 -6.70 -8.49 24.10
CA GLN A 354 -5.70 -8.40 25.20
C GLN A 354 -5.20 -9.75 25.73
N ASN A 355 -5.99 -10.82 25.59
CA ASN A 355 -5.63 -12.19 26.00
C ASN A 355 -5.31 -13.12 24.80
N LYS A 356 -4.98 -12.55 23.63
CA LYS A 356 -4.67 -13.27 22.38
C LYS A 356 -3.37 -12.73 21.80
N LYS A 357 -2.41 -13.60 21.52
CA LYS A 357 -1.13 -13.19 20.92
C LYS A 357 -1.30 -13.02 19.40
N VAL A 358 -1.34 -11.77 18.96
CA VAL A 358 -1.45 -11.43 17.53
C VAL A 358 -0.08 -11.52 16.84
N ILE A 359 -0.06 -12.07 15.63
CA ILE A 359 1.15 -12.27 14.81
C ILE A 359 1.15 -11.42 13.53
N SER A 360 -0.02 -11.01 13.03
CA SER A 360 -0.16 -10.11 11.89
C SER A 360 -1.35 -9.16 12.08
N ILE A 361 -1.19 -7.93 11.62
CA ILE A 361 -2.26 -6.91 11.53
C ILE A 361 -2.32 -6.28 10.14
N ALA A 362 -3.53 -5.89 9.73
CA ALA A 362 -3.76 -5.08 8.54
C ALA A 362 -4.89 -4.07 8.78
N ALA A 363 -4.88 -3.00 7.99
CA ALA A 363 -5.94 -2.02 7.91
C ALA A 363 -6.10 -1.64 6.43
N GLY A 364 -7.30 -1.81 5.87
CA GLY A 364 -7.66 -1.26 4.57
C GLY A 364 -8.17 0.17 4.73
N THR A 365 -8.97 0.64 3.78
CA THR A 365 -9.52 2.02 3.76
C THR A 365 -10.23 2.40 5.07
N SER A 366 -11.24 1.61 5.47
CA SER A 366 -12.08 1.82 6.65
C SER A 366 -12.33 0.53 7.48
N ASN A 367 -11.49 -0.48 7.30
CA ASN A 367 -11.57 -1.79 7.95
C ASN A 367 -10.21 -2.20 8.56
N SER A 368 -10.23 -3.26 9.37
CA SER A 368 -9.14 -3.66 10.25
C SER A 368 -9.15 -5.17 10.51
N PHE A 369 -7.96 -5.77 10.63
CA PHE A 369 -7.79 -7.23 10.76
C PHE A 369 -6.64 -7.59 11.71
N ALA A 370 -6.81 -8.71 12.41
CA ALA A 370 -5.74 -9.36 13.19
C ALA A 370 -5.76 -10.88 13.00
N VAL A 371 -4.56 -11.47 12.99
CA VAL A 371 -4.33 -12.93 12.97
C VAL A 371 -3.62 -13.33 14.25
N THR A 372 -4.14 -14.33 14.97
CA THR A 372 -3.53 -14.85 16.22
C THR A 372 -2.61 -16.04 15.95
N ASP A 373 -1.67 -16.30 16.87
CA ASP A 373 -0.86 -17.52 16.87
C ASP A 373 -1.69 -18.80 17.05
N SER A 374 -2.83 -18.70 17.74
CA SER A 374 -3.88 -19.74 17.82
C SER A 374 -4.64 -19.98 16.50
N GLY A 375 -4.22 -19.36 15.39
CA GLY A 375 -4.78 -19.56 14.06
C GLY A 375 -6.15 -18.91 13.81
N SER A 376 -6.57 -17.96 14.66
CA SER A 376 -7.83 -17.25 14.48
C SER A 376 -7.63 -15.99 13.63
N VAL A 377 -8.54 -15.76 12.68
CA VAL A 377 -8.62 -14.49 11.91
C VAL A 377 -9.83 -13.71 12.41
N VAL A 378 -9.61 -12.46 12.82
CA VAL A 378 -10.67 -11.55 13.24
C VAL A 378 -10.60 -10.23 12.47
N SER A 379 -11.77 -9.66 12.24
CA SER A 379 -12.04 -8.53 11.34
C SER A 379 -13.02 -7.56 11.98
N TRP A 380 -12.81 -6.26 11.78
CA TRP A 380 -13.70 -5.20 12.27
C TRP A 380 -13.61 -3.94 11.41
N GLY A 381 -14.49 -2.97 11.64
CA GLY A 381 -14.67 -1.81 10.77
C GLY A 381 -15.78 -1.99 9.74
N MET A 382 -15.67 -1.24 8.64
CA MET A 382 -16.68 -1.15 7.60
C MET A 382 -16.88 -2.49 6.86
N GLY A 383 -18.12 -2.97 6.80
CA GLY A 383 -18.47 -4.31 6.31
C GLY A 383 -19.22 -4.35 4.97
N SER A 384 -19.68 -3.20 4.45
CA SER A 384 -20.61 -3.10 3.31
C SER A 384 -20.25 -3.93 2.08
N GLU A 385 -18.95 -4.09 1.81
CA GLU A 385 -18.39 -4.79 0.65
C GLU A 385 -18.21 -6.31 0.87
N GLY A 386 -18.64 -6.87 2.01
CA GLY A 386 -18.35 -8.25 2.40
C GLY A 386 -16.88 -8.53 2.78
N GLN A 387 -16.01 -7.53 2.61
CA GLN A 387 -14.56 -7.51 2.82
C GLN A 387 -14.07 -7.97 4.20
N LEU A 388 -14.92 -7.98 5.23
CA LEU A 388 -14.58 -8.53 6.55
C LEU A 388 -14.49 -10.08 6.52
N GLY A 389 -15.11 -10.74 5.54
CA GLY A 389 -15.13 -12.20 5.44
C GLY A 389 -16.01 -12.90 6.49
N THR A 390 -16.84 -12.17 7.23
CA THR A 390 -17.72 -12.66 8.32
C THR A 390 -18.97 -13.40 7.81
N GLY A 391 -19.15 -13.52 6.50
CA GLY A 391 -20.33 -14.13 5.87
C GLY A 391 -21.55 -13.20 5.75
N ALA A 392 -21.41 -11.93 6.12
CA ALA A 392 -22.39 -10.87 5.99
C ALA A 392 -21.68 -9.56 5.60
N CYS A 393 -22.45 -8.53 5.22
CA CYS A 393 -21.94 -7.23 4.80
C CYS A 393 -22.20 -6.12 5.84
N ASN A 394 -22.29 -6.50 7.12
CA ASN A 394 -22.54 -5.58 8.23
C ASN A 394 -21.22 -5.03 8.79
N ASP A 395 -21.20 -3.74 9.15
CA ASP A 395 -20.13 -3.15 9.96
C ASP A 395 -19.97 -3.89 11.31
N ALA A 396 -18.75 -3.90 11.84
CA ALA A 396 -18.43 -4.51 13.13
C ALA A 396 -17.59 -3.59 14.02
N ALA A 397 -18.15 -3.17 15.16
CA ALA A 397 -17.49 -2.31 16.15
C ALA A 397 -16.43 -3.05 17.00
N GLU A 398 -16.44 -4.37 17.00
CA GLU A 398 -15.50 -5.23 17.73
C GLU A 398 -14.89 -6.33 16.83
N PRO A 399 -13.67 -6.83 17.13
CA PRO A 399 -13.00 -7.92 16.41
C PRO A 399 -13.83 -9.20 16.30
N THR A 400 -14.56 -9.32 15.19
CA THR A 400 -15.48 -10.42 14.88
C THR A 400 -14.75 -11.52 14.11
N ALA A 401 -15.05 -12.80 14.38
CA ALA A 401 -14.39 -13.92 13.71
C ALA A 401 -14.78 -14.01 12.22
N ALA A 402 -13.78 -14.10 11.34
CA ALA A 402 -14.02 -14.27 9.91
C ALA A 402 -14.54 -15.69 9.60
N VAL A 403 -15.61 -15.78 8.82
CA VAL A 403 -16.18 -17.06 8.36
C VAL A 403 -15.24 -17.66 7.32
N THR A 404 -14.47 -18.62 7.80
CA THR A 404 -13.35 -19.25 7.10
C THR A 404 -13.52 -20.78 7.06
N PRO A 405 -14.55 -21.33 6.34
CA PRO A 405 -14.76 -22.78 6.26
C PRO A 405 -13.55 -23.54 5.69
N ALA A 406 -12.71 -22.81 4.94
CA ALA A 406 -11.46 -23.25 4.37
C ALA A 406 -10.29 -23.45 5.36
N LEU A 407 -10.37 -22.92 6.59
CA LEU A 407 -9.29 -22.94 7.60
C LEU A 407 -9.25 -24.20 8.49
N ALA A 408 -10.12 -25.20 8.26
CA ALA A 408 -10.42 -26.29 9.20
C ALA A 408 -9.22 -26.99 9.89
N ASP A 409 -8.05 -27.09 9.23
CA ASP A 409 -6.79 -27.60 9.80
C ASP A 409 -5.56 -26.74 9.40
N ARG A 410 -5.72 -25.41 9.24
CA ARG A 410 -4.69 -24.52 8.65
C ARG A 410 -4.35 -23.31 9.51
N THR A 411 -3.07 -22.95 9.54
CA THR A 411 -2.58 -21.77 10.28
C THR A 411 -2.53 -20.54 9.37
N PRO A 412 -3.37 -19.51 9.56
CA PRO A 412 -3.19 -18.22 8.88
C PRO A 412 -1.84 -17.57 9.24
N LEU A 413 -1.21 -16.92 8.25
CA LEU A 413 0.15 -16.37 8.34
C LEU A 413 0.19 -14.85 8.19
N HIS A 414 -0.48 -14.33 7.17
CA HIS A 414 -0.49 -12.91 6.81
C HIS A 414 -1.88 -12.55 6.29
N VAL A 415 -2.41 -11.41 6.74
CA VAL A 415 -3.61 -10.78 6.19
C VAL A 415 -3.22 -9.42 5.62
N SER A 416 -3.82 -9.05 4.49
CA SER A 416 -3.68 -7.75 3.84
C SER A 416 -5.05 -7.31 3.31
N ALA A 417 -5.34 -6.02 3.36
CA ALA A 417 -6.64 -5.46 3.00
C ALA A 417 -6.45 -4.21 2.13
N GLY A 418 -7.26 -4.13 1.07
CA GLY A 418 -7.16 -3.15 0.00
C GLY A 418 -8.22 -2.06 0.07
N GLY A 419 -8.72 -1.67 -1.12
CA GLY A 419 -9.83 -0.75 -1.28
C GLY A 419 -11.15 -1.34 -0.82
N GLN A 420 -11.57 -2.43 -1.49
CA GLN A 420 -12.84 -3.15 -1.29
C GLN A 420 -12.68 -4.67 -1.10
N HIS A 421 -11.45 -5.18 -1.02
CA HIS A 421 -11.15 -6.61 -0.89
C HIS A 421 -10.07 -6.91 0.17
N THR A 422 -10.06 -8.14 0.65
CA THR A 422 -9.14 -8.65 1.67
C THR A 422 -8.55 -9.97 1.23
N VAL A 423 -7.25 -10.14 1.42
CA VAL A 423 -6.50 -11.35 1.08
C VAL A 423 -5.80 -11.95 2.29
N LEU A 424 -5.79 -13.27 2.38
CA LEU A 424 -5.29 -14.05 3.51
C LEU A 424 -4.37 -15.17 3.00
N LEU A 425 -3.13 -15.20 3.48
CA LEU A 425 -2.21 -16.30 3.28
C LEU A 425 -2.34 -17.31 4.44
N VAL A 426 -2.53 -18.59 4.12
CA VAL A 426 -2.65 -19.68 5.10
C VAL A 426 -1.64 -20.77 4.81
N GLU A 427 -0.94 -21.25 5.84
CA GLU A 427 0.09 -22.28 5.74
C GLU A 427 -0.49 -23.58 5.14
N ASP A 428 0.30 -24.24 4.29
CA ASP A 428 -0.05 -25.59 3.84
C ASP A 428 0.57 -26.63 4.76
N PRO A 429 -0.20 -27.46 5.50
CA PRO A 429 0.36 -28.42 6.47
C PRO A 429 1.29 -29.49 5.85
N THR A 430 1.31 -29.61 4.52
CA THR A 430 2.31 -30.38 3.76
C THR A 430 3.71 -29.78 3.81
N ALA A 431 3.85 -28.47 3.98
CA ALA A 431 5.13 -27.75 3.88
C ALA A 431 6.17 -28.17 4.94
N GLN A 432 5.75 -28.74 6.07
CA GLN A 432 6.67 -29.26 7.09
C GLN A 432 7.29 -30.63 6.74
N LYS A 433 6.84 -31.31 5.67
CA LYS A 433 7.39 -32.62 5.25
C LYS A 433 8.51 -32.55 4.22
N GLU A 434 8.69 -31.44 3.51
CA GLU A 434 9.83 -31.23 2.59
C GLU A 434 11.06 -30.69 3.33
N ALA A 435 11.53 -31.41 4.35
CA ALA A 435 12.88 -31.24 4.86
C ALA A 435 13.89 -31.74 3.82
N SER A 436 15.03 -31.07 3.69
CA SER A 436 16.03 -31.29 2.63
C SER A 436 16.48 -32.76 2.52
N PRO A 437 16.81 -33.25 1.31
CA PRO A 437 17.54 -34.50 1.18
C PRO A 437 18.88 -34.40 1.94
N PRO A 438 19.36 -35.51 2.54
CA PRO A 438 20.62 -35.51 3.28
C PRO A 438 21.79 -35.19 2.33
N PRO A 439 22.86 -34.53 2.81
CA PRO A 439 24.03 -34.26 2.00
C PRO A 439 24.67 -35.58 1.54
N GLU A 440 24.97 -35.68 0.24
CA GLU A 440 25.61 -36.86 -0.34
C GLU A 440 27.00 -37.04 0.27
N SER A 441 27.21 -38.16 0.97
CA SER A 441 28.51 -38.49 1.55
C SER A 441 29.47 -38.94 0.46
N GLU A 442 30.59 -38.23 0.32
CA GLU A 442 31.71 -38.60 -0.56
C GLU A 442 32.15 -40.04 -0.24
N THR A 443 31.91 -40.96 -1.18
CA THR A 443 32.38 -42.35 -1.09
C THR A 443 33.56 -42.52 -2.04
N SER A 444 34.75 -42.65 -1.47
CA SER A 444 36.00 -42.81 -2.20
C SER A 444 36.09 -44.18 -2.88
N GLU A 445 36.74 -44.22 -4.05
CA GLU A 445 37.00 -45.47 -4.75
C GLU A 445 37.88 -46.42 -3.93
N GLN A 446 37.44 -47.67 -3.74
CA GLN A 446 38.36 -48.78 -3.50
C GLN A 446 38.00 -50.00 -4.36
N LYS A 447 38.98 -50.48 -5.12
CA LYS A 447 38.91 -51.75 -5.84
C LYS A 447 39.22 -52.89 -4.88
N GLY A 448 38.37 -53.91 -4.85
CA GLY A 448 38.60 -55.20 -4.21
C GLY A 448 38.07 -56.30 -5.11
N ASP A 449 38.92 -57.27 -5.45
CA ASP A 449 38.63 -58.35 -6.39
C ASP A 449 38.60 -59.70 -5.65
N SER A 450 37.58 -60.54 -5.90
CA SER A 450 37.55 -61.98 -5.60
C SER A 450 36.26 -62.62 -6.17
N GLN A 451 36.29 -63.95 -6.35
CA GLN A 451 35.45 -64.67 -7.33
C GLN A 451 34.46 -65.68 -6.70
N SER A 452 33.63 -66.28 -7.56
CA SER A 452 32.75 -67.47 -7.36
C SER A 452 31.53 -67.26 -6.45
N ALA A 453 30.41 -67.98 -6.54
CA ALA A 453 29.73 -68.83 -7.55
C ALA A 453 28.46 -69.36 -6.83
N GLU A 454 27.39 -69.91 -7.40
CA GLU A 454 26.86 -70.10 -8.77
C GLU A 454 25.36 -70.41 -8.59
N SER A 455 24.48 -69.93 -9.49
CA SER A 455 23.17 -70.57 -9.78
C SER A 455 22.49 -69.84 -10.94
N GLU A 456 21.99 -70.59 -11.91
CA GLU A 456 21.44 -70.12 -13.17
C GLU A 456 19.91 -69.98 -13.15
N GLU A 457 19.36 -69.04 -13.92
CA GLU A 457 18.33 -69.36 -14.93
C GLU A 457 18.30 -68.26 -16.01
N GLU A 458 17.97 -68.61 -17.25
CA GLU A 458 18.29 -67.81 -18.44
C GLU A 458 17.27 -66.70 -18.80
N GLU A 459 17.80 -65.54 -19.19
CA GLU A 459 17.14 -64.64 -20.16
C GLU A 459 17.40 -65.19 -21.59
N PRO A 460 16.57 -64.87 -22.61
CA PRO A 460 16.97 -63.69 -23.38
C PRO A 460 15.83 -62.88 -24.04
N ARG A 461 16.07 -61.58 -24.20
CA ARG A 461 15.73 -60.85 -25.43
C ARG A 461 16.97 -60.75 -26.32
N PRO A 462 16.82 -60.63 -27.65
CA PRO A 462 17.30 -59.37 -28.23
C PRO A 462 16.46 -58.82 -29.40
N ALA A 463 16.62 -57.52 -29.63
CA ALA A 463 15.95 -56.74 -30.67
C ALA A 463 16.58 -56.89 -32.08
N LYS A 464 15.84 -56.47 -33.13
CA LYS A 464 16.24 -55.40 -34.08
C LYS A 464 15.17 -55.11 -35.17
N ARG A 465 15.26 -53.92 -35.78
CA ARG A 465 14.61 -53.56 -37.06
C ARG A 465 15.35 -54.21 -38.25
N PRO A 466 14.67 -54.32 -39.41
CA PRO A 466 15.23 -53.71 -40.62
C PRO A 466 14.22 -52.83 -41.40
N LYS A 467 14.67 -52.27 -42.52
CA LYS A 467 13.89 -51.63 -43.60
C LYS A 467 14.07 -52.44 -44.89
N ASN A 468 13.05 -52.43 -45.76
CA ASN A 468 13.03 -52.33 -47.24
C ASN A 468 11.55 -52.48 -47.69
N GLU A 469 10.99 -51.88 -48.75
CA GLU A 469 11.43 -51.48 -50.10
C GLU A 469 11.46 -52.61 -51.15
N GLN A 470 10.58 -52.45 -52.17
CA GLN A 470 10.22 -53.23 -53.38
C GLN A 470 8.67 -53.34 -53.42
N GLU A 471 7.89 -53.14 -54.50
CA GLU A 471 8.05 -52.69 -55.90
C GLU A 471 6.70 -52.05 -56.32
N GLY A 472 6.50 -51.33 -57.43
CA GLY A 472 7.42 -50.95 -58.51
C GLY A 472 6.86 -51.23 -59.92
N GLU A 473 5.89 -50.44 -60.43
CA GLU A 473 5.53 -50.45 -61.87
C GLU A 473 4.94 -49.11 -62.39
N ILE A 474 4.63 -49.02 -63.69
CA ILE A 474 4.79 -47.78 -64.50
C ILE A 474 3.57 -47.38 -65.37
N SER A 475 3.37 -46.07 -65.59
CA SER A 475 2.93 -45.48 -66.87
C SER A 475 3.05 -43.94 -66.94
N SER A 476 3.60 -43.41 -68.03
CA SER A 476 3.45 -42.02 -68.53
C SER A 476 2.09 -41.85 -69.28
N THR A 477 1.60 -40.72 -69.83
CA THR A 477 2.10 -39.49 -70.54
C THR A 477 1.00 -38.38 -70.55
N SER A 478 1.18 -37.08 -70.86
CA SER A 478 2.32 -36.14 -70.86
C SER A 478 1.88 -34.69 -71.30
N SER A 479 2.48 -33.65 -70.70
CA SER A 479 2.84 -32.31 -71.29
C SER A 479 1.87 -31.41 -72.08
N ALA A 480 1.76 -30.13 -71.69
CA ALA A 480 1.91 -28.93 -72.55
C ALA A 480 2.12 -27.61 -71.74
N GLN A 481 2.74 -26.59 -72.34
CA GLN A 481 3.15 -25.25 -71.81
C GLN A 481 3.36 -24.29 -73.03
N PRO A 482 3.90 -23.03 -72.98
CA PRO A 482 4.01 -21.97 -71.93
C PRO A 482 3.69 -20.51 -72.43
N SER A 483 3.78 -19.49 -71.54
CA SER A 483 4.30 -18.09 -71.77
C SER A 483 4.06 -17.23 -70.50
N ASP A 484 5.02 -16.62 -69.75
CA ASP A 484 6.03 -15.55 -70.04
C ASP A 484 5.38 -14.14 -70.17
N VAL A 485 5.80 -12.99 -69.56
CA VAL A 485 7.04 -12.45 -68.88
C VAL A 485 6.60 -11.51 -67.67
N GLY A 486 7.32 -11.29 -66.54
CA GLY A 486 8.38 -10.28 -66.19
C GLY A 486 7.95 -8.78 -66.22
N GLU A 487 8.51 -7.78 -65.50
CA GLU A 487 9.58 -7.67 -64.47
C GLU A 487 9.51 -6.29 -63.71
N GLU A 488 10.33 -6.08 -62.66
CA GLU A 488 10.56 -4.96 -61.68
C GLU A 488 10.06 -3.48 -61.87
N ALA A 489 9.85 -2.76 -60.73
CA ALA A 489 10.50 -1.45 -60.36
C ALA A 489 9.69 -0.54 -59.38
N LYS A 490 10.38 0.41 -58.71
CA LYS A 490 9.86 1.49 -57.81
C LYS A 490 10.42 2.87 -58.30
N PRO A 491 10.16 4.03 -57.63
CA PRO A 491 8.89 4.71 -57.32
C PRO A 491 8.91 6.23 -57.66
N GLN A 492 7.78 6.95 -57.71
CA GLN A 492 7.79 8.42 -57.47
C GLN A 492 6.41 9.07 -57.17
N LYS A 493 6.44 10.32 -56.66
CA LYS A 493 5.29 11.21 -56.43
C LYS A 493 5.10 12.18 -57.60
N VAL A 494 3.86 12.56 -57.93
CA VAL A 494 3.48 13.93 -58.38
C VAL A 494 2.04 14.23 -57.87
N ASN A 495 1.70 15.50 -57.72
CA ASN A 495 0.35 16.00 -57.40
C ASN A 495 -0.60 15.90 -58.63
N GLY A 496 -1.93 16.01 -58.46
CA GLY A 496 -2.85 16.09 -59.61
C GLY A 496 -4.34 16.14 -59.24
N ASP A 497 -4.84 17.36 -59.09
CA ASP A 497 -6.20 17.81 -58.75
C ASP A 497 -7.39 17.33 -59.63
N GLU A 498 -8.59 17.74 -59.18
CA GLU A 498 -9.88 17.90 -59.92
C GLU A 498 -10.89 16.73 -60.08
N LYS A 499 -11.90 16.77 -59.18
CA LYS A 499 -13.36 16.92 -59.44
C LYS A 499 -14.23 15.82 -60.09
N LYS A 500 -15.32 15.50 -59.35
CA LYS A 500 -16.70 15.15 -59.80
C LYS A 500 -16.87 13.80 -60.55
N GLU A 501 -18.03 13.13 -60.60
CA GLU A 501 -19.45 13.52 -60.41
C GLU A 501 -20.21 12.58 -59.42
N THR A 502 -20.90 13.17 -58.42
CA THR A 502 -22.37 13.14 -58.16
C THR A 502 -22.97 11.88 -57.49
N PRO A 503 -23.57 12.02 -56.28
CA PRO A 503 -24.52 11.04 -55.72
C PRO A 503 -25.96 11.28 -56.24
N MET A 504 -26.89 10.39 -55.87
CA MET A 504 -28.33 10.57 -56.15
C MET A 504 -29.00 11.58 -55.20
N GLU A 505 -30.05 12.22 -55.72
CA GLU A 505 -31.06 13.03 -55.01
C GLU A 505 -31.96 12.11 -54.12
N VAL A 506 -32.92 12.53 -53.28
CA VAL A 506 -33.78 13.74 -53.10
C VAL A 506 -34.23 13.75 -51.60
N ASP A 507 -34.84 14.76 -50.95
CA ASP A 507 -35.36 16.09 -51.36
C ASP A 507 -35.34 17.12 -50.18
N GLU A 508 -35.83 18.34 -50.43
CA GLU A 508 -35.84 19.55 -49.58
C GLU A 508 -36.82 19.51 -48.36
N THR A 509 -36.89 20.51 -47.45
CA THR A 509 -37.47 21.87 -47.65
C THR A 509 -36.78 23.02 -46.88
N ASP A 510 -36.61 24.16 -47.56
CA ASP A 510 -36.44 25.59 -47.15
C ASP A 510 -35.88 26.02 -45.77
N THR A 511 -34.91 26.94 -45.56
CA THR A 511 -34.53 28.29 -46.09
C THR A 511 -35.52 29.46 -45.87
N PRO A 512 -35.07 30.75 -45.77
CA PRO A 512 -33.72 31.35 -45.71
C PRO A 512 -33.44 32.03 -44.33
N GLN A 513 -32.58 33.04 -44.05
CA GLN A 513 -31.79 34.02 -44.84
C GLN A 513 -30.55 34.61 -44.07
N GLN A 514 -29.97 35.68 -44.62
CA GLN A 514 -28.78 36.51 -44.29
C GLN A 514 -28.78 37.21 -42.90
N LYS A 515 -27.68 37.58 -42.22
CA LYS A 515 -26.27 38.02 -42.54
C LYS A 515 -26.10 39.48 -43.01
N GLU A 516 -25.49 40.33 -42.17
CA GLU A 516 -24.68 41.49 -42.61
C GLU A 516 -23.65 41.91 -41.51
N GLU A 517 -22.66 42.72 -41.89
CA GLU A 517 -21.56 43.25 -41.03
C GLU A 517 -21.96 44.65 -40.43
N ASP A 518 -21.19 45.46 -39.67
CA ASP A 518 -19.77 45.86 -39.77
C ASP A 518 -19.31 46.77 -38.58
N ALA A 519 -18.00 47.13 -38.50
CA ALA A 519 -17.31 48.25 -37.78
C ALA A 519 -17.64 48.59 -36.27
N GLU A 520 -16.69 48.59 -35.32
CA GLU A 520 -15.70 49.66 -34.98
C GLU A 520 -16.30 51.05 -34.64
N THR A 521 -15.99 51.74 -33.53
CA THR A 521 -14.65 52.16 -33.03
C THR A 521 -14.62 52.52 -31.51
N GLU A 522 -13.44 52.80 -30.93
CA GLU A 522 -13.21 53.20 -29.52
C GLU A 522 -13.58 54.67 -29.16
N THR A 523 -13.77 54.98 -27.87
CA THR A 523 -13.00 56.05 -27.18
C THR A 523 -13.09 55.96 -25.63
N LYS A 524 -12.20 56.65 -24.89
CA LYS A 524 -12.05 56.59 -23.42
C LYS A 524 -12.13 57.98 -22.75
N SER A 525 -12.81 58.06 -21.60
CA SER A 525 -12.52 58.98 -20.47
C SER A 525 -13.58 58.84 -19.37
N ALA A 526 -13.37 59.18 -18.09
CA ALA A 526 -12.24 59.15 -17.14
C ALA A 526 -12.68 59.96 -15.90
N ASP A 527 -12.54 59.41 -14.70
CA ASP A 527 -12.75 60.08 -13.39
C ASP A 527 -14.19 60.64 -13.16
N GLU A 528 -14.63 61.09 -11.98
CA GLU A 528 -13.95 61.56 -10.77
C GLU A 528 -14.68 61.10 -9.47
N GLN A 529 -14.10 61.39 -8.29
CA GLN A 529 -14.56 60.95 -6.97
C GLN A 529 -15.59 61.91 -6.34
N THR A 530 -16.40 61.39 -5.40
CA THR A 530 -16.75 61.95 -4.06
C THR A 530 -18.02 61.24 -3.53
N ASP A 531 -18.40 61.30 -2.26
CA ASP A 531 -17.74 61.14 -0.94
C ASP A 531 -18.90 61.13 0.09
N THR A 532 -18.64 60.77 1.36
CA THR A 532 -19.57 60.91 2.53
C THR A 532 -20.97 60.24 2.45
N GLU A 533 -21.71 59.99 3.54
CA GLU A 533 -21.35 59.58 4.91
C GLU A 533 -22.59 58.92 5.60
N GLN A 534 -22.35 58.13 6.65
CA GLN A 534 -23.27 57.56 7.65
C GLN A 534 -24.77 57.94 7.61
N THR A 535 -25.68 56.96 7.67
CA THR A 535 -26.50 56.68 8.89
C THR A 535 -27.41 55.43 8.78
N GLU A 536 -27.34 54.58 9.79
CA GLU A 536 -28.43 53.70 10.26
C GLU A 536 -29.35 54.53 11.22
N PRO A 537 -30.63 54.16 11.51
CA PRO A 537 -30.98 52.84 12.07
C PRO A 537 -32.41 52.26 11.84
N GLU A 538 -32.62 51.09 12.44
CA GLU A 538 -33.88 50.52 12.98
C GLU A 538 -35.08 50.18 12.07
N ASN A 539 -35.11 48.90 11.64
CA ASN A 539 -36.02 47.86 12.20
C ASN A 539 -37.54 48.18 12.35
N THR A 540 -38.39 47.59 11.49
CA THR A 540 -39.40 46.57 11.90
C THR A 540 -40.16 45.93 10.72
N GLN A 541 -40.59 44.67 10.91
CA GLN A 541 -41.74 43.90 10.37
C GLN A 541 -42.54 44.51 9.18
N THR A 542 -42.93 43.76 8.13
CA THR A 542 -43.71 42.50 8.17
C THR A 542 -43.49 41.58 6.94
N GLU A 543 -44.12 40.38 7.01
CA GLU A 543 -44.68 39.47 5.98
C GLU A 543 -44.63 39.94 4.49
N ASP A 544 -44.51 39.07 3.48
CA ASP A 544 -45.11 37.73 3.36
C ASP A 544 -44.46 36.87 2.21
N SER A 545 -45.02 35.68 1.95
CA SER A 545 -44.99 34.90 0.69
C SER A 545 -43.71 34.15 0.28
N LYS A 546 -43.82 32.81 0.29
CA LYS A 546 -43.02 31.88 -0.52
C LYS A 546 -43.95 30.95 -1.32
N PRO A 547 -43.74 30.82 -2.64
CA PRO A 547 -43.86 29.54 -3.36
C PRO A 547 -42.45 28.95 -3.57
N GLU A 548 -42.15 27.64 -3.51
CA GLU A 548 -42.84 26.49 -4.11
C GLU A 548 -42.66 26.50 -5.64
N THR A 549 -41.83 25.62 -6.20
CA THR A 549 -42.17 24.27 -6.71
C THR A 549 -40.88 23.64 -7.27
N THR A 550 -40.66 22.33 -7.44
CA THR A 550 -41.16 21.09 -6.80
C THR A 550 -39.92 20.15 -6.66
N ASP A 551 -39.71 18.90 -7.10
CA ASP A 551 -40.46 17.72 -7.61
C ASP A 551 -39.49 16.50 -7.51
N THR A 552 -39.85 15.20 -7.57
CA THR A 552 -41.13 14.47 -7.72
C THR A 552 -41.12 13.26 -6.78
N SER A 553 -42.27 12.68 -6.45
CA SER A 553 -42.39 11.41 -5.69
C SER A 553 -43.04 10.28 -6.51
N SER A 554 -42.94 9.05 -6.00
CA SER A 554 -43.89 7.95 -6.22
C SER A 554 -43.70 6.95 -5.05
N GLN A 555 -44.62 6.76 -4.09
CA GLN A 555 -45.97 6.15 -4.18
C GLN A 555 -45.93 4.60 -4.29
N GLU A 556 -46.71 3.80 -3.53
CA GLU A 556 -47.58 4.11 -2.36
C GLU A 556 -48.05 2.81 -1.63
N THR A 557 -48.98 2.94 -0.66
CA THR A 557 -49.82 1.93 0.05
C THR A 557 -49.19 1.21 1.27
N THR A 558 -49.87 1.01 2.41
CA THR A 558 -51.22 1.46 2.88
C THR A 558 -51.28 1.53 4.42
N ASP A 559 -52.24 2.29 4.97
CA ASP A 559 -52.41 2.57 6.41
C ASP A 559 -52.97 1.42 7.27
N SER A 560 -52.77 1.54 8.60
CA SER A 560 -53.88 1.42 9.57
C SER A 560 -53.51 1.94 10.98
N ASP A 561 -54.36 2.80 11.56
CA ASP A 561 -54.25 3.35 12.92
C ASP A 561 -54.41 2.32 14.06
N THR A 562 -53.78 2.56 15.23
CA THR A 562 -54.54 2.94 16.44
C THR A 562 -53.71 3.43 17.67
N LYS A 563 -54.12 4.60 18.18
CA LYS A 563 -54.24 5.01 19.61
C LYS A 563 -53.01 5.12 20.56
N SER A 564 -52.79 6.37 20.98
CA SER A 564 -53.01 6.90 22.36
C SER A 564 -51.84 7.21 23.32
N GLN A 565 -51.82 8.49 23.72
CA GLN A 565 -51.64 9.04 25.08
C GLN A 565 -50.23 9.35 25.65
N GLU A 566 -49.86 10.63 25.50
CA GLU A 566 -49.17 11.49 26.50
C GLU A 566 -50.08 11.72 27.77
N PRO A 567 -49.73 12.52 28.81
CA PRO A 567 -48.56 13.41 29.05
C PRO A 567 -47.99 13.29 30.52
N ASP A 568 -47.19 14.18 31.15
CA ASP A 568 -46.62 15.49 30.78
C ASP A 568 -45.29 15.86 31.54
N LYS A 569 -44.75 17.06 31.23
CA LYS A 569 -44.02 18.08 32.05
C LYS A 569 -44.05 17.97 33.60
N THR A 570 -43.15 18.56 34.42
CA THR A 570 -41.96 19.45 34.28
C THR A 570 -41.17 19.56 35.60
N ASP A 571 -39.90 19.98 35.52
CA ASP A 571 -39.08 20.84 36.42
C ASP A 571 -39.09 20.75 37.97
N VAL A 572 -37.89 20.87 38.57
CA VAL A 572 -37.52 21.87 39.62
C VAL A 572 -36.02 21.76 40.00
N GLU A 573 -35.39 22.87 40.38
CA GLU A 573 -33.96 22.99 40.72
C GLU A 573 -33.60 22.82 42.22
N MET A 574 -32.30 22.56 42.45
CA MET A 574 -31.44 23.00 43.58
C MET A 574 -31.88 22.78 45.04
N SER A 575 -31.05 22.04 45.79
CA SER A 575 -30.61 22.43 47.14
C SER A 575 -29.30 21.71 47.53
N GLU A 576 -28.47 22.37 48.35
CA GLU A 576 -27.22 21.82 48.88
C GLU A 576 -27.42 21.25 50.29
N GLU A 577 -26.69 20.19 50.66
CA GLU A 577 -26.27 19.99 52.06
C GLU A 577 -24.89 19.35 52.14
N ARG A 578 -24.04 19.84 53.05
CA ARG A 578 -22.71 19.30 53.34
C ARG A 578 -22.76 18.28 54.47
N THR A 579 -21.98 17.20 54.37
CA THR A 579 -21.34 16.59 55.55
C THR A 579 -19.86 16.30 55.28
N GLU A 580 -19.00 16.78 56.16
CA GLU A 580 -17.57 16.44 56.23
C GLU A 580 -17.39 15.32 57.27
N VAL A 581 -16.38 14.44 57.10
CA VAL A 581 -15.43 14.01 58.16
C VAL A 581 -14.30 13.16 57.54
N ASN A 582 -13.08 13.68 57.71
CA ASN A 582 -11.74 13.07 57.74
C ASN A 582 -11.53 11.56 57.46
N GLY A 583 -10.52 11.27 56.62
CA GLY A 583 -9.81 9.98 56.59
C GLY A 583 -8.61 9.97 55.63
N THR A 584 -7.37 10.04 56.15
CA THR A 584 -6.11 9.90 55.37
C THR A 584 -5.05 9.17 56.23
N PRO A 585 -3.92 8.69 55.67
CA PRO A 585 -3.89 7.54 54.76
C PRO A 585 -2.95 6.43 55.30
N GLU A 586 -3.17 5.16 54.91
CA GLU A 586 -2.26 4.07 55.27
C GLU A 586 -1.25 3.77 54.14
N VAL A 587 0.02 3.60 54.52
CA VAL A 587 1.16 3.37 53.61
C VAL A 587 1.57 1.90 53.67
N ALA A 588 1.67 1.24 52.52
CA ALA A 588 2.25 -0.09 52.39
C ALA A 588 3.57 -0.03 51.61
N GLU A 589 4.66 -0.47 52.23
CA GLU A 589 6.00 -0.47 51.63
C GLU A 589 6.19 -1.62 50.61
N PRO A 590 7.01 -1.43 49.55
CA PRO A 590 7.29 -2.47 48.58
C PRO A 590 8.26 -3.52 49.14
N LYS A 591 7.93 -4.81 48.96
CA LYS A 591 8.88 -5.91 49.22
C LYS A 591 9.89 -6.03 48.09
N THR A 592 11.16 -6.12 48.45
CA THR A 592 12.29 -6.47 47.58
C THR A 592 12.42 -8.01 47.44
N VAL A 593 13.51 -8.49 46.82
CA VAL A 593 13.83 -9.89 46.47
C VAL A 593 13.13 -10.35 45.18
N ASP A 594 13.80 -10.78 44.10
CA ASP A 594 15.25 -11.01 43.90
C ASP A 594 15.73 -10.66 42.48
N VAL A 595 17.05 -10.50 42.29
CA VAL A 595 17.67 -10.20 40.98
C VAL A 595 18.47 -11.40 40.47
N ILE A 596 18.03 -11.99 39.36
CA ILE A 596 18.71 -13.06 38.63
C ILE A 596 18.82 -12.63 37.14
N PRO A 597 19.97 -12.82 36.45
CA PRO A 597 20.33 -11.98 35.30
C PRO A 597 19.64 -12.33 33.97
N THR A 598 19.61 -11.33 33.10
CA THR A 598 19.11 -11.36 31.71
C THR A 598 19.71 -12.48 30.86
N ALA A 599 18.85 -13.27 30.20
CA ALA A 599 19.22 -14.14 29.09
C ALA A 599 18.89 -13.46 27.75
N ASN A 600 19.85 -13.44 26.82
CA ASN A 600 19.63 -12.98 25.44
C ASN A 600 18.83 -14.02 24.64
N PRO A 601 17.96 -13.60 23.71
CA PRO A 601 17.65 -14.33 22.49
C PRO A 601 18.45 -13.76 21.31
N LEU A 602 19.75 -14.07 21.27
CA LEU A 602 20.50 -14.13 20.01
C LEU A 602 20.46 -15.58 19.53
N THR A 603 19.77 -15.85 18.43
CA THR A 603 19.77 -17.17 17.75
C THR A 603 19.97 -16.99 16.26
N THR A 604 21.22 -16.75 15.89
CA THR A 604 21.77 -17.10 14.57
C THR A 604 22.04 -18.60 14.48
N THR A 605 22.18 -19.12 13.25
CA THR A 605 22.57 -20.51 12.89
C THR A 605 21.58 -21.62 13.28
N ALA A 606 21.54 -22.75 12.57
CA ALA A 606 22.34 -23.15 11.41
C ALA A 606 21.61 -22.98 10.07
#